data_AF-A0A1R3GGB9-F1
#
_entry.id   AF-A0A1R3GGB9-F1
#
_cell.length_a   1.000
_cell.length_b   1.000
_cell.length_c   1.000
_cell.angle_alpha   90.00
_cell.angle_beta   90.00
_cell.angle_gamma   90.00
#
_symmetry.space_group_name_H-M   'P 1'
#
loop_
_entity.id
_entity.type
_entity.pdbx_description
1 polymer ?
#
loop_
_entity_poly.entity_id
_entity_poly.type
_entity_poly.pdbx_seq_one_letter_code
_entity_poly.pdbx_strand_id
1 'polypeptide(L)'
;MADTSKFQNAKKVTNEEGFINETRDRLVAVGVPRAIFDPAVYIPHGCTPAYLAKILRPLKSIEGAAKLERVLQIGIMKSYFSTIPEMKPAEFYEFLEFLRTKDGQTALSHDAKLDRMEKRGSCSITAVEVGWRELFDAQRKDYNSEVGKIRTYYEDRIAQLEHQLRQTRSTMAVALEAAKTQFYPAGFYECISDSDLNRGCFNAYLAECWRLNKIAVPLSEQAQNLAVEAFGDGVRKRHILNFLEIGNGKQQLGMYIDNKVASLIEAGDLQAAKRFLDLLVFVGVQQTA
;
A
#
# COMPACT_ATOMS: atom_id res chain seq x y z
N MET A 1 28.78 21.09 -88.66
CA MET A 1 28.54 22.27 -87.81
C MET A 1 27.44 21.91 -86.84
N ALA A 2 27.80 21.64 -85.58
CA ALA A 2 26.84 21.29 -84.54
C ALA A 2 26.12 22.57 -84.09
N ASP A 3 24.80 22.51 -84.16
CA ASP A 3 23.88 23.60 -83.86
C ASP A 3 23.96 23.97 -82.36
N THR A 4 24.65 25.07 -82.07
CA THR A 4 24.88 25.60 -80.72
C THR A 4 23.67 26.36 -80.15
N SER A 5 22.50 26.29 -80.80
CA SER A 5 21.31 27.04 -80.40
C SER A 5 20.53 26.47 -79.20
N LYS A 6 20.90 25.29 -78.64
CA LYS A 6 20.19 24.69 -77.49
C LYS A 6 20.64 25.17 -76.10
N PHE A 7 21.60 26.09 -75.99
CA PHE A 7 22.14 26.55 -74.70
C PHE A 7 21.84 28.00 -74.36
N GLN A 8 20.68 28.53 -74.77
CA GLN A 8 20.16 29.76 -74.20
C GLN A 8 18.70 29.57 -73.80
N ASN A 9 18.50 29.18 -72.55
CA ASN A 9 17.21 29.37 -71.90
C ASN A 9 17.45 30.13 -70.59
N ALA A 10 16.80 31.28 -70.50
CA ALA A 10 16.74 32.11 -69.31
C ALA A 10 16.42 31.24 -68.08
N LYS A 11 17.25 31.35 -67.03
CA LYS A 11 17.10 30.60 -65.77
C LYS A 11 15.74 30.92 -65.13
N LYS A 12 14.74 30.08 -65.42
CA LYS A 12 13.60 29.89 -64.52
C LYS A 12 14.18 29.18 -63.29
N VAL A 13 14.35 29.92 -62.19
CA VAL A 13 14.77 29.35 -60.91
C VAL A 13 13.78 28.24 -60.57
N THR A 14 14.26 27.01 -60.54
CA THR A 14 13.44 25.87 -60.12
C THR A 14 13.14 25.98 -58.63
N ASN A 15 12.03 25.41 -58.16
CA ASN A 15 11.65 25.42 -56.73
C ASN A 15 12.79 24.90 -55.81
N GLU A 16 13.61 23.99 -56.35
CA GLU A 16 14.77 23.40 -55.68
C GLU A 16 15.94 24.39 -55.54
N GLU A 17 16.26 25.15 -56.59
CA GLU A 17 17.29 26.20 -56.55
C GLU A 17 16.89 27.34 -55.59
N GLY A 18 15.60 27.68 -55.54
CA GLY A 18 15.07 28.64 -54.55
C GLY A 18 15.34 28.18 -53.11
N PHE A 19 15.01 26.92 -52.81
CA PHE A 19 15.23 26.32 -51.49
C PHE A 19 16.72 26.21 -51.12
N ILE A 20 17.59 25.86 -52.07
CA ILE A 20 19.04 25.81 -51.85
C ILE A 20 19.57 27.21 -51.51
N ASN A 21 19.14 28.24 -52.23
CA ASN A 21 19.58 29.62 -51.97
C ASN A 21 19.13 30.12 -50.59
N GLU A 22 17.87 29.87 -50.21
CA GLU A 22 17.35 30.23 -48.88
C GLU A 22 18.14 29.52 -47.75
N THR A 23 18.37 28.22 -47.91
CA THR A 23 19.11 27.42 -46.92
C THR A 23 20.60 27.81 -46.88
N ARG A 24 21.19 28.13 -48.04
CA ARG A 24 22.56 28.65 -48.16
C ARG A 24 22.71 29.93 -47.33
N ASP A 25 21.83 30.91 -47.51
CA ASP A 25 22.00 32.21 -46.84
C ASP A 25 21.96 32.06 -45.31
N ARG A 26 21.13 31.15 -44.81
CA ARG A 26 21.07 30.78 -43.39
C ARG A 26 22.34 30.07 -42.91
N LEU A 27 22.90 29.17 -43.72
CA LEU A 27 24.10 28.41 -43.39
C LEU A 27 25.38 29.26 -43.49
N VAL A 28 25.45 30.17 -44.45
CA VAL A 28 26.53 31.15 -44.57
C VAL A 28 26.53 32.10 -43.38
N ALA A 29 25.37 32.49 -42.87
CA ALA A 29 25.27 33.33 -41.66
C ALA A 29 25.84 32.68 -40.39
N VAL A 30 25.98 31.35 -40.37
CA VAL A 30 26.62 30.59 -39.27
C VAL A 30 28.01 30.08 -39.64
N GLY A 31 28.60 30.57 -40.74
CA GLY A 31 29.99 30.33 -41.11
C GLY A 31 30.26 29.22 -42.12
N VAL A 32 29.23 28.60 -42.71
CA VAL A 32 29.44 27.58 -43.76
C VAL A 32 29.95 28.25 -45.04
N PRO A 33 31.01 27.73 -45.69
CA PRO A 33 31.54 28.30 -46.92
C PRO A 33 30.51 28.39 -48.05
N ARG A 34 30.30 29.61 -48.58
CA ARG A 34 29.33 29.86 -49.65
C ARG A 34 29.58 29.03 -50.91
N ALA A 35 30.85 28.74 -51.19
CA ALA A 35 31.28 28.00 -52.38
C ALA A 35 30.72 26.56 -52.45
N ILE A 36 30.39 25.94 -51.30
CA ILE A 36 29.84 24.58 -51.23
C ILE A 36 28.46 24.46 -51.92
N PHE A 37 27.76 25.58 -52.11
CA PHE A 37 26.45 25.62 -52.76
C PHE A 37 26.52 26.02 -54.24
N ASP A 38 27.72 26.20 -54.80
CA ASP A 38 27.89 26.48 -56.23
C ASP A 38 27.72 25.18 -57.05
N PRO A 39 26.90 25.20 -58.12
CA PRO A 39 26.82 24.08 -59.07
C PRO A 39 28.17 23.54 -59.54
N ALA A 40 29.16 24.42 -59.74
CA ALA A 40 30.51 24.01 -60.14
C ALA A 40 31.24 23.16 -59.08
N VAL A 41 30.81 23.23 -57.81
CA VAL A 41 31.40 22.50 -56.69
C VAL A 41 30.61 21.25 -56.36
N TYR A 42 29.28 21.34 -56.22
CA TYR A 42 28.50 20.18 -55.75
C TYR A 42 28.25 19.12 -56.85
N ILE A 43 28.22 19.50 -58.13
CA ILE A 43 28.02 18.55 -59.25
C ILE A 43 29.17 17.54 -59.37
N PRO A 44 30.46 17.95 -59.33
CA PRO A 44 31.59 17.01 -59.29
C PRO A 44 31.54 16.03 -58.11
N HIS A 45 30.89 16.41 -57.00
CA HIS A 45 30.69 15.54 -55.83
C HIS A 45 29.43 14.66 -55.95
N GLY A 46 28.84 14.53 -57.13
CA GLY A 46 27.69 13.65 -57.38
C GLY A 46 26.36 14.20 -56.88
N CYS A 47 26.31 15.46 -56.41
CA CYS A 47 25.06 16.09 -56.00
C CYS A 47 24.40 16.76 -57.21
N THR A 48 23.17 16.38 -57.53
CA THR A 48 22.31 17.20 -58.41
C THR A 48 21.58 18.27 -57.58
N PRO A 49 21.03 19.33 -58.19
CA PRO A 49 20.23 20.32 -57.46
C PRO A 49 19.08 19.67 -56.65
N ALA A 50 18.35 18.73 -57.27
CA ALA A 50 17.30 17.96 -56.61
C ALA A 50 17.85 17.14 -55.42
N TYR A 51 19.01 16.51 -55.58
CA TYR A 51 19.64 15.71 -54.52
C TYR A 51 20.12 16.58 -53.36
N LEU A 52 20.79 17.70 -53.65
CA LEU A 52 21.25 18.65 -52.66
C LEU A 52 20.08 19.22 -51.84
N ALA A 53 19.00 19.64 -52.50
CA ALA A 53 17.77 20.07 -51.84
C ALA A 53 17.18 18.97 -50.95
N LYS A 54 17.23 17.70 -51.39
CA LYS A 54 16.78 16.54 -50.62
C LYS A 54 17.59 16.38 -49.33
N ILE A 55 18.92 16.50 -49.39
CA ILE A 55 19.81 16.28 -48.22
C ILE A 55 19.89 17.49 -47.28
N LEU A 56 19.57 18.70 -47.76
CA LEU A 56 19.41 19.89 -46.92
C LEU A 56 18.10 19.92 -46.12
N ARG A 57 17.12 19.11 -46.51
CA ARG A 57 15.76 19.13 -45.92
C ARG A 57 15.70 18.97 -44.39
N PRO A 58 16.54 18.17 -43.72
CA PRO A 58 16.57 18.08 -42.25
C PRO A 58 16.84 19.42 -41.57
N LEU A 59 17.53 20.35 -42.22
CA LEU A 59 17.87 21.66 -41.68
C LEU A 59 16.75 22.70 -41.86
N LYS A 60 15.74 22.40 -42.68
CA LYS A 60 14.67 23.34 -43.02
C LYS A 60 13.92 23.82 -41.77
N SER A 61 13.58 22.91 -40.86
CA SER A 61 12.77 23.16 -39.67
C SER A 61 13.52 23.80 -38.50
N ILE A 62 14.84 23.99 -38.61
CA ILE A 62 15.68 24.46 -37.49
C ILE A 62 15.80 25.98 -37.51
N GLU A 63 14.90 26.69 -36.85
CA GLU A 63 14.90 28.16 -36.87
C GLU A 63 15.90 28.79 -35.88
N GLY A 64 16.65 29.78 -36.36
CA GLY A 64 17.60 30.59 -35.57
C GLY A 64 19.07 30.15 -35.73
N ALA A 65 19.96 31.14 -35.84
CA ALA A 65 21.40 30.93 -36.07
C ALA A 65 22.05 30.04 -35.00
N ALA A 66 21.78 30.29 -33.71
CA ALA A 66 22.35 29.51 -32.60
C ALA A 66 21.94 28.02 -32.61
N LYS A 67 20.72 27.69 -33.07
CA LYS A 67 20.31 26.28 -33.21
C LYS A 67 20.93 25.62 -34.42
N LEU A 68 21.05 26.36 -35.52
CA LEU A 68 21.71 25.87 -36.73
C LEU A 68 23.20 25.60 -36.47
N GLU A 69 23.86 26.48 -35.72
CA GLU A 69 25.24 26.29 -35.26
C GLU A 69 25.38 25.06 -34.36
N ARG A 70 24.51 24.87 -33.36
CA ARG A 70 24.52 23.65 -32.53
C ARG A 70 24.37 22.37 -33.35
N VAL A 71 23.54 22.38 -34.39
CA VAL A 71 23.41 21.23 -35.30
C VAL A 71 24.69 21.00 -36.09
N LEU A 72 25.39 22.05 -36.54
CA LEU A 72 26.70 21.92 -37.19
C LEU A 72 27.79 21.42 -36.23
N GLN A 73 27.71 21.75 -34.93
CA GLN A 73 28.60 21.21 -33.90
C GLN A 73 28.48 19.68 -33.74
N ILE A 74 27.32 19.09 -34.10
CA ILE A 74 27.19 17.62 -34.18
C ILE A 74 28.16 17.04 -35.22
N GLY A 75 28.36 17.74 -36.35
CA GLY A 75 29.30 17.34 -37.39
C GLY A 75 30.75 17.34 -36.89
N ILE A 76 31.12 18.34 -36.09
CA ILE A 76 32.45 18.41 -35.43
C ILE A 76 32.61 17.29 -34.42
N MET A 77 31.64 17.09 -33.52
CA MET A 77 31.67 16.04 -32.51
C MET A 77 31.74 14.63 -33.11
N LYS A 78 31.12 14.44 -34.28
CA LYS A 78 31.17 13.18 -35.06
C LYS A 78 32.34 13.10 -36.04
N SER A 79 33.23 14.09 -36.03
CA SER A 79 34.46 14.13 -36.83
C SER A 79 34.24 14.11 -38.35
N TYR A 80 33.11 14.65 -38.84
CA TYR A 80 32.91 14.89 -40.27
C TYR A 80 33.81 16.02 -40.77
N PHE A 81 33.96 17.08 -39.98
CA PHE A 81 34.83 18.23 -40.27
C PHE A 81 35.40 18.79 -38.96
N SER A 82 36.54 19.47 -39.03
CA SER A 82 37.25 19.97 -37.84
C SER A 82 36.71 21.32 -37.34
N THR A 83 36.35 22.21 -38.26
CA THR A 83 35.75 23.52 -37.96
C THR A 83 34.66 23.84 -38.98
N ILE A 84 33.72 24.71 -38.62
CA ILE A 84 32.64 25.12 -39.54
C ILE A 84 33.19 25.90 -40.75
N PRO A 85 34.10 26.88 -40.60
CA PRO A 85 34.57 27.68 -41.74
C PRO A 85 35.51 26.94 -42.71
N GLU A 86 36.18 25.87 -42.26
CA GLU A 86 37.16 25.14 -43.06
C GLU A 86 36.65 23.79 -43.59
N MET A 87 35.36 23.50 -43.41
CA MET A 87 34.77 22.24 -43.87
C MET A 87 34.90 22.09 -45.39
N LYS A 88 35.25 20.89 -45.85
CA LYS A 88 35.30 20.60 -47.28
C LYS A 88 33.91 20.25 -47.82
N PRO A 89 33.65 20.48 -49.11
CA PRO A 89 32.35 20.16 -49.71
C PRO A 89 31.93 18.69 -49.50
N ALA A 90 32.83 17.74 -49.72
CA ALA A 90 32.55 16.31 -49.54
C ALA A 90 32.15 15.97 -48.09
N GLU A 91 32.92 16.45 -47.11
CA GLU A 91 32.67 16.29 -45.68
C GLU A 91 31.29 16.83 -45.26
N PHE A 92 30.91 17.98 -45.84
CA PHE A 92 29.61 18.58 -45.58
C PHE A 92 28.45 17.75 -46.16
N TYR A 93 28.57 17.24 -47.38
CA TYR A 93 27.51 16.42 -47.98
C TYR A 93 27.35 15.09 -47.24
N GLU A 94 28.45 14.45 -46.82
CA GLU A 94 28.41 13.24 -45.99
C GLU A 94 27.72 13.50 -44.64
N PHE A 95 27.98 14.65 -44.01
CA PHE A 95 27.26 15.07 -42.81
C PHE A 95 25.76 15.27 -43.06
N LEU A 96 25.37 15.91 -44.16
CA LEU A 96 23.96 16.08 -44.52
C LEU A 96 23.26 14.75 -44.79
N GLU A 97 23.95 13.77 -45.36
CA GLU A 97 23.44 12.41 -45.50
C GLU A 97 23.29 11.72 -44.15
N PHE A 98 24.29 11.86 -43.26
CA PHE A 98 24.23 11.35 -41.90
C PHE A 98 22.99 11.87 -41.15
N LEU A 99 22.67 13.16 -41.25
CA LEU A 99 21.50 13.74 -40.59
C LEU A 99 20.18 13.06 -40.98
N ARG A 100 20.12 12.36 -42.11
CA ARG A 100 18.93 11.64 -42.58
C ARG A 100 18.85 10.20 -42.08
N THR A 101 19.96 9.64 -41.59
CA THR A 101 19.99 8.31 -41.00
C THR A 101 19.22 8.29 -39.68
N LYS A 102 18.90 7.09 -39.18
CA LYS A 102 18.27 6.94 -37.84
C LYS A 102 19.14 7.54 -36.75
N ASP A 103 20.46 7.38 -36.86
CA ASP A 103 21.43 7.89 -35.89
C ASP A 103 21.53 9.41 -35.93
N GLY A 104 21.52 10.00 -37.12
CA GLY A 104 21.47 11.46 -37.31
C GLY A 104 20.18 12.09 -36.77
N GLN A 105 19.03 11.46 -37.03
CA GLN A 105 17.74 11.91 -36.47
C GLN A 105 17.68 11.77 -34.95
N THR A 106 18.33 10.76 -34.39
CA THR A 106 18.48 10.60 -32.93
C THR A 106 19.36 11.69 -32.34
N ALA A 107 20.47 12.05 -32.99
CA ALA A 107 21.33 13.15 -32.57
C ALA A 107 20.60 14.51 -32.57
N LEU A 108 19.83 14.81 -33.63
CA LEU A 108 18.97 16.00 -33.69
C LEU A 108 17.91 16.01 -32.57
N SER A 109 17.32 14.85 -32.26
CA SER A 109 16.33 14.71 -31.19
C SER A 109 16.94 14.90 -29.80
N HIS A 110 18.20 14.48 -29.60
CA HIS A 110 18.92 14.67 -28.34
C HIS A 110 19.25 16.14 -28.09
N ASP A 111 19.73 16.85 -29.11
CA ASP A 111 19.98 18.29 -29.04
C ASP A 111 18.70 19.08 -28.74
N ALA A 112 17.59 18.72 -29.40
CA ALA A 112 16.28 19.32 -29.13
C ALA A 112 15.77 19.04 -27.70
N LYS A 113 16.16 17.92 -27.08
CA LYS A 113 15.85 17.62 -25.66
C LYS A 113 16.71 18.44 -24.72
N LEU A 114 18.00 18.61 -25.02
CA LEU A 114 18.89 19.49 -24.25
C LEU A 114 18.38 20.94 -24.24
N ASP A 115 18.00 21.50 -25.40
CA ASP A 115 17.43 22.85 -25.48
C ASP A 115 16.13 23.01 -24.66
N ARG A 116 15.33 21.95 -24.53
CA ARG A 116 14.14 21.95 -23.65
C ARG A 116 14.51 21.88 -22.17
N MET A 117 15.54 21.12 -21.81
CA MET A 117 16.03 21.00 -20.44
C MET A 117 16.70 22.30 -19.98
N GLU A 118 17.51 22.94 -20.84
CA GLU A 118 18.10 24.25 -20.61
C GLU A 118 17.01 25.33 -20.39
N LYS A 119 15.92 25.31 -21.17
CA LYS A 119 14.78 26.21 -20.97
C LYS A 119 13.99 25.96 -19.68
N ARG A 120 13.97 24.71 -19.18
CA ARG A 120 13.36 24.37 -17.89
C ARG A 120 14.24 24.76 -16.72
N GLY A 121 15.56 24.80 -16.91
CA GLY A 121 16.51 25.34 -15.95
C GLY A 121 16.37 26.87 -15.86
N SER A 122 15.69 27.38 -14.84
CA SER A 122 15.63 28.82 -14.58
C SER A 122 16.88 29.29 -13.83
N CYS A 123 17.54 30.34 -14.33
CA CYS A 123 18.58 31.23 -13.75
C CYS A 123 19.77 30.65 -12.94
N SER A 124 19.77 29.38 -12.53
CA SER A 124 20.78 28.79 -11.64
C SER A 124 20.91 27.26 -11.75
N ILE A 125 20.05 26.60 -12.54
CA ILE A 125 20.02 25.14 -12.66
C ILE A 125 20.35 24.73 -14.08
N THR A 126 21.35 23.87 -14.23
CA THR A 126 21.84 23.32 -15.49
C THR A 126 20.92 22.22 -16.02
N ALA A 127 21.01 21.91 -17.33
CA ALA A 127 20.27 20.81 -17.94
C ALA A 127 20.56 19.45 -17.29
N VAL A 128 21.80 19.24 -16.80
CA VAL A 128 22.21 18.02 -16.10
C VAL A 128 21.47 17.89 -14.77
N GLU A 129 21.36 18.97 -14.01
CA GLU A 129 20.64 19.00 -12.73
C GLU A 129 19.13 18.79 -12.92
N VAL A 130 18.55 19.35 -13.98
CA VAL A 130 17.16 19.06 -14.37
C VAL A 130 16.99 17.57 -14.69
N GLY A 131 17.93 16.96 -15.42
CA GLY A 131 17.92 15.53 -15.71
C GLY A 131 17.95 14.65 -14.45
N TRP A 132 18.85 14.94 -13.51
CA TRP A 132 18.91 14.24 -12.22
C TRP A 132 17.63 14.39 -11.41
N ARG A 133 17.04 15.59 -11.38
CA ARG A 133 15.75 15.83 -10.73
C ARG A 133 14.64 14.98 -11.34
N GLU A 134 14.53 14.92 -12.67
CA GLU A 134 13.51 14.12 -13.35
C GLU A 134 13.67 12.62 -13.06
N LEU A 135 14.91 12.11 -13.00
CA LEU A 135 15.20 10.73 -12.62
C LEU A 135 14.81 10.45 -11.15
N PHE A 136 15.10 11.38 -10.24
CA PHE A 136 14.69 11.27 -8.85
C PHE A 136 13.16 11.29 -8.69
N ASP A 137 12.47 12.19 -9.40
CA ASP A 137 11.00 12.26 -9.37
C ASP A 137 10.35 10.97 -9.91
N ALA A 138 10.95 10.35 -10.93
CA ALA A 138 10.52 9.04 -11.43
C ALA A 138 10.71 7.95 -10.36
N GLN A 139 11.89 7.85 -9.74
CA GLN A 139 12.14 6.89 -8.67
C GLN A 139 11.19 7.09 -7.47
N ARG A 140 10.95 8.36 -7.09
CA ARG A 140 10.04 8.70 -5.99
C ARG A 140 8.60 8.29 -6.30
N LYS A 141 8.16 8.42 -7.55
CA LYS A 141 6.84 7.96 -7.99
C LYS A 141 6.72 6.44 -7.88
N ASP A 142 7.73 5.70 -8.31
CA ASP A 142 7.76 4.24 -8.21
C ASP A 142 7.73 3.79 -6.74
N TYR A 143 8.55 4.40 -5.88
CA TYR A 143 8.55 4.15 -4.45
C TYR A 143 7.17 4.38 -3.82
N ASN A 144 6.54 5.52 -4.09
CA ASN A 144 5.21 5.83 -3.53
C ASN A 144 4.14 4.85 -4.01
N SER A 145 4.24 4.38 -5.26
CA SER A 145 3.35 3.35 -5.81
C SER A 145 3.49 2.03 -5.06
N GLU A 146 4.71 1.57 -4.83
CA GLU A 146 4.97 0.32 -4.10
C GLU A 146 4.54 0.42 -2.62
N VAL A 147 4.83 1.54 -1.95
CA VAL A 147 4.35 1.78 -0.59
C VAL A 147 2.82 1.75 -0.54
N GLY A 148 2.15 2.36 -1.52
CA GLY A 148 0.69 2.32 -1.63
C GLY A 148 0.14 0.88 -1.72
N LYS A 149 0.73 0.05 -2.60
CA LYS A 149 0.34 -1.37 -2.75
C LYS A 149 0.52 -2.15 -1.45
N ILE A 150 1.68 -2.01 -0.80
CA ILE A 150 1.99 -2.68 0.47
C ILE A 150 0.98 -2.27 1.53
N ARG A 151 0.73 -0.97 1.65
CA ARG A 151 -0.20 -0.41 2.63
C ARG A 151 -1.60 -0.97 2.46
N THR A 152 -2.16 -0.87 1.25
CA THR A 152 -3.52 -1.36 0.96
C THR A 152 -3.64 -2.86 1.25
N TYR A 153 -2.66 -3.67 0.83
CA TYR A 153 -2.66 -5.11 1.09
C TYR A 153 -2.77 -5.44 2.59
N TYR A 154 -1.96 -4.79 3.42
CA TYR A 154 -1.96 -5.05 4.86
C TYR A 154 -3.17 -4.44 5.58
N GLU A 155 -3.63 -3.25 5.18
CA GLU A 155 -4.85 -2.64 5.72
C GLU A 155 -6.08 -3.52 5.46
N ASP A 156 -6.22 -4.08 4.25
CA ASP A 156 -7.29 -5.04 3.93
C ASP A 156 -7.18 -6.32 4.78
N ARG A 157 -5.96 -6.82 4.97
CA ARG A 157 -5.72 -8.02 5.78
C ARG A 157 -6.06 -7.79 7.25
N ILE A 158 -5.74 -6.62 7.80
CA ILE A 158 -6.11 -6.21 9.16
C ILE A 158 -7.63 -6.18 9.29
N ALA A 159 -8.34 -5.51 8.37
CA ALA A 159 -9.79 -5.41 8.41
C ALA A 159 -10.49 -6.79 8.38
N GLN A 160 -9.97 -7.72 7.57
CA GLN A 160 -10.45 -9.11 7.54
C GLN A 160 -10.27 -9.82 8.88
N LEU A 161 -9.09 -9.70 9.48
CA LEU A 161 -8.79 -10.34 10.76
C LEU A 161 -9.63 -9.75 11.90
N GLU A 162 -9.84 -8.43 11.92
CA GLU A 162 -10.73 -7.79 12.88
C GLU A 162 -12.19 -8.28 12.76
N HIS A 163 -12.66 -8.47 11.53
CA HIS A 163 -13.99 -9.03 11.29
C HIS A 163 -14.10 -10.47 11.82
N GLN A 164 -13.12 -11.32 11.54
CA GLN A 164 -13.07 -12.69 12.07
C GLN A 164 -13.05 -12.69 13.60
N LEU A 165 -12.27 -11.81 14.21
CA LEU A 165 -12.18 -11.68 15.66
C LEU A 165 -13.52 -11.25 16.29
N ARG A 166 -14.26 -10.33 15.64
CA ARG A 166 -15.63 -9.97 16.04
C ARG A 166 -16.57 -11.17 15.96
N GLN A 167 -16.52 -11.93 14.87
CA GLN A 167 -17.36 -13.12 14.70
C GLN A 167 -17.06 -14.17 15.77
N THR A 168 -15.80 -14.50 16.01
CA THR A 168 -15.41 -15.47 17.05
C THR A 168 -15.87 -15.04 18.43
N ARG A 169 -15.74 -13.75 18.77
CA ARG A 169 -16.26 -13.21 20.04
C ARG A 169 -17.78 -13.35 20.16
N SER A 170 -18.52 -13.10 19.08
CA SER A 170 -19.96 -13.28 19.05
C SER A 170 -20.35 -14.75 19.25
N THR A 171 -19.70 -15.67 18.52
CA THR A 171 -19.92 -17.11 18.67
C THR A 171 -19.59 -17.60 20.09
N MET A 172 -18.50 -17.09 20.68
CA MET A 172 -18.13 -17.39 22.07
C MET A 172 -19.22 -16.92 23.04
N ALA A 173 -19.74 -15.71 22.88
CA ALA A 173 -20.80 -15.18 23.74
C ALA A 173 -22.06 -16.06 23.66
N VAL A 174 -22.49 -16.45 22.46
CA VAL A 174 -23.62 -17.36 22.27
C VAL A 174 -23.36 -18.72 22.93
N ALA A 175 -22.16 -19.28 22.77
CA ALA A 175 -21.80 -20.55 23.38
C ALA A 175 -21.77 -20.49 24.92
N LEU A 176 -21.30 -19.38 25.50
CA LEU A 176 -21.30 -19.17 26.94
C LEU A 176 -22.72 -19.03 27.49
N GLU A 177 -23.61 -18.31 26.81
CA GLU A 177 -25.02 -18.20 27.23
C GLU A 177 -25.78 -19.54 27.09
N ALA A 178 -25.47 -20.31 26.03
CA ALA A 178 -26.00 -21.66 25.88
C ALA A 178 -25.54 -22.58 27.03
N ALA A 179 -24.25 -22.51 27.39
CA ALA A 179 -23.71 -23.26 28.53
C ALA A 179 -24.35 -22.82 29.85
N LYS A 180 -24.52 -21.51 30.12
CA LYS A 180 -25.23 -21.04 31.32
C LYS A 180 -26.64 -21.62 31.42
N THR A 181 -27.37 -21.65 30.30
CA THR A 181 -28.72 -22.20 30.22
C THR A 181 -28.73 -23.72 30.42
N GLN A 182 -27.79 -24.44 29.80
CA GLN A 182 -27.67 -25.90 29.91
C GLN A 182 -27.39 -26.35 31.35
N PHE A 183 -26.64 -25.56 32.12
CA PHE A 183 -26.28 -25.87 33.50
C PHE A 183 -27.12 -25.08 34.52
N TYR A 184 -28.35 -24.70 34.19
CA TYR A 184 -29.28 -24.13 35.17
C TYR A 184 -29.55 -25.14 36.32
N PRO A 185 -29.53 -24.73 37.60
CA PRO A 185 -29.45 -23.35 38.11
C PRO A 185 -28.03 -22.81 38.29
N ALA A 186 -27.00 -23.66 38.28
CA ALA A 186 -25.63 -23.27 38.57
C ALA A 186 -25.08 -22.20 37.61
N GLY A 187 -25.46 -22.23 36.33
CA GLY A 187 -25.05 -21.23 35.33
C GLY A 187 -25.53 -19.79 35.61
N PHE A 188 -26.52 -19.62 36.49
CA PHE A 188 -27.06 -18.32 36.91
C PHE A 188 -26.76 -18.00 38.38
N TYR A 189 -26.01 -18.85 39.07
CA TYR A 189 -25.61 -18.58 40.44
C TYR A 189 -24.53 -17.52 40.47
N GLU A 190 -24.84 -16.38 41.09
CA GLU A 190 -23.84 -15.37 41.41
C GLU A 190 -23.26 -15.65 42.80
N CYS A 191 -21.93 -15.62 42.91
CA CYS A 191 -21.28 -15.77 44.20
C CYS A 191 -21.63 -14.59 45.11
N ILE A 192 -21.81 -14.87 46.40
CA ILE A 192 -22.00 -13.81 47.40
C ILE A 192 -20.85 -12.82 47.33
N SER A 193 -21.16 -11.52 47.29
CA SER A 193 -20.15 -10.46 47.31
C SER A 193 -19.40 -10.47 48.65
N ASP A 194 -18.15 -10.02 48.67
CA ASP A 194 -17.37 -9.96 49.92
C ASP A 194 -18.03 -9.06 50.97
N SER A 195 -18.66 -7.97 50.53
CA SER A 195 -19.42 -7.08 51.41
C SER A 195 -20.63 -7.78 52.04
N ASP A 196 -21.41 -8.51 51.25
CA ASP A 196 -22.58 -9.25 51.74
C ASP A 196 -22.19 -10.42 52.62
N LEU A 197 -21.08 -11.09 52.29
CA LEU A 197 -20.50 -12.14 53.11
C LEU A 197 -20.11 -11.60 54.47
N ASN A 198 -19.34 -10.51 54.52
CA ASN A 198 -18.89 -9.89 55.76
C ASN A 198 -20.09 -9.50 56.64
N ARG A 199 -21.08 -8.82 56.06
CA ARG A 199 -22.32 -8.47 56.76
C ARG A 199 -23.06 -9.71 57.28
N GLY A 200 -23.19 -10.74 56.46
CA GLY A 200 -23.82 -12.01 56.84
C GLY A 200 -23.10 -12.71 58.00
N CYS A 201 -21.76 -12.71 57.98
CA CYS A 201 -20.94 -13.32 59.02
C CYS A 201 -21.07 -12.58 60.35
N PHE A 202 -21.06 -11.25 60.33
CA PHE A 202 -21.24 -10.47 61.56
C PHE A 202 -22.65 -10.62 62.13
N ASN A 203 -23.67 -10.67 61.27
CA ASN A 203 -25.04 -10.95 61.70
C ASN A 203 -25.17 -12.36 62.33
N ALA A 204 -24.49 -13.36 61.78
CA ALA A 204 -24.45 -14.70 62.37
C ALA A 204 -23.76 -14.70 63.74
N TYR A 205 -22.67 -13.94 63.89
CA TYR A 205 -22.01 -13.72 65.17
C TYR A 205 -22.94 -13.07 66.21
N LEU A 206 -23.67 -12.02 65.83
CA LEU A 206 -24.63 -11.36 66.73
C LEU A 206 -25.75 -12.31 67.16
N ALA A 207 -26.29 -13.09 66.22
CA ALA A 207 -27.32 -14.09 66.51
C ALA A 207 -26.81 -15.17 67.48
N GLU A 208 -25.56 -15.61 67.34
CA GLU A 208 -24.94 -16.57 68.24
C GLU A 208 -24.67 -15.99 69.64
N CYS A 209 -24.23 -14.73 69.72
CA CYS A 209 -24.10 -14.03 71.00
C CYS A 209 -25.44 -13.93 71.73
N TRP A 210 -26.51 -13.60 71.01
CA TRP A 210 -27.87 -13.56 71.56
C TRP A 210 -28.32 -14.94 72.04
N ARG A 211 -28.13 -15.98 71.23
CA ARG A 211 -28.47 -17.37 71.58
C ARG A 211 -27.74 -17.87 72.82
N LEU A 212 -26.48 -17.46 73.01
CA LEU A 212 -25.65 -17.83 74.15
C LEU A 212 -25.75 -16.86 75.34
N ASN A 213 -26.62 -15.84 75.26
CA ASN A 213 -26.77 -14.79 76.25
C ASN A 213 -25.44 -14.08 76.60
N LYS A 214 -24.61 -13.82 75.59
CA LYS A 214 -23.34 -13.10 75.69
C LYS A 214 -23.47 -11.67 75.17
N ILE A 215 -22.72 -10.75 75.77
CA ILE A 215 -22.60 -9.37 75.27
C ILE A 215 -21.73 -9.39 74.00
N ALA A 216 -22.28 -8.91 72.88
CA ALA A 216 -21.57 -8.83 71.62
C ALA A 216 -20.49 -7.75 71.64
N VAL A 217 -19.34 -8.05 71.03
CA VAL A 217 -18.29 -7.06 70.80
C VAL A 217 -18.74 -6.06 69.73
N PRO A 218 -18.51 -4.75 69.90
CA PRO A 218 -18.81 -3.75 68.89
C PRO A 218 -18.13 -4.03 67.55
N LEU A 219 -18.78 -3.63 66.45
CA LEU A 219 -18.24 -3.80 65.11
C LEU A 219 -16.90 -3.08 64.97
N SER A 220 -15.87 -3.84 64.60
CA SER A 220 -14.51 -3.37 64.30
C SER A 220 -13.90 -4.30 63.25
N GLU A 221 -12.83 -3.88 62.60
CA GLU A 221 -12.13 -4.69 61.59
C GLU A 221 -11.70 -6.06 62.15
N GLN A 222 -11.12 -6.09 63.35
CA GLN A 222 -10.71 -7.32 63.99
C GLN A 222 -11.91 -8.24 64.32
N ALA A 223 -13.01 -7.69 64.84
CA ALA A 223 -14.23 -8.46 65.11
C ALA A 223 -14.87 -9.00 63.82
N GLN A 224 -14.79 -8.23 62.73
CA GLN A 224 -15.29 -8.61 61.42
C GLN A 224 -14.49 -9.78 60.83
N ASN A 225 -13.16 -9.75 60.92
CA ASN A 225 -12.28 -10.83 60.44
C ASN A 225 -12.53 -12.13 61.21
N LEU A 226 -12.62 -12.06 62.54
CA LEU A 226 -12.95 -13.22 63.38
C LEU A 226 -14.35 -13.80 63.06
N ALA A 227 -15.32 -12.94 62.76
CA ALA A 227 -16.66 -13.39 62.36
C ALA A 227 -16.63 -14.09 60.99
N VAL A 228 -15.83 -13.62 60.03
CA VAL A 228 -15.69 -14.26 58.71
C VAL A 228 -15.01 -15.61 58.83
N GLU A 229 -13.94 -15.73 59.63
CA GLU A 229 -13.27 -17.00 59.89
C GLU A 229 -14.21 -18.03 60.53
N ALA A 230 -15.02 -17.60 61.50
CA ALA A 230 -15.90 -18.49 62.25
C ALA A 230 -17.19 -18.88 61.50
N PHE A 231 -17.80 -17.94 60.76
CA PHE A 231 -19.15 -18.11 60.18
C PHE A 231 -19.18 -18.12 58.64
N GLY A 232 -18.07 -17.84 57.96
CA GLY A 232 -17.99 -17.69 56.50
C GLY A 232 -18.53 -18.88 55.73
N ASP A 233 -18.13 -20.09 56.09
CA ASP A 233 -18.60 -21.32 55.44
C ASP A 233 -20.12 -21.51 55.58
N GLY A 234 -20.66 -21.19 56.76
CA GLY A 234 -22.10 -21.28 57.03
C GLY A 234 -22.90 -20.31 56.18
N VAL A 235 -22.41 -19.06 56.07
CA VAL A 235 -23.05 -18.01 55.27
C VAL A 235 -23.00 -18.35 53.77
N ARG A 236 -21.86 -18.83 53.24
CA ARG A 236 -21.76 -19.26 51.84
C ARG A 236 -22.70 -20.43 51.52
N LYS A 237 -22.75 -21.44 52.39
CA LYS A 237 -23.67 -22.59 52.22
C LYS A 237 -25.12 -22.13 52.26
N ARG A 238 -25.49 -21.25 53.20
CA ARG A 238 -26.84 -20.70 53.28
C ARG A 238 -27.20 -19.90 52.03
N HIS A 239 -26.27 -19.11 51.50
CA HIS A 239 -26.48 -18.34 50.29
C HIS A 239 -26.84 -19.23 49.09
N ILE A 240 -26.09 -20.33 48.88
CA ILE A 240 -26.39 -21.31 47.82
C ILE A 240 -27.77 -21.94 48.04
N LEU A 241 -28.08 -22.36 49.26
CA LEU A 241 -29.37 -22.97 49.58
C LEU A 241 -30.52 -21.99 49.30
N ASN A 242 -30.41 -20.74 49.75
CA ASN A 242 -31.39 -19.70 49.49
C ASN A 242 -31.59 -19.46 47.99
N PHE A 243 -30.51 -19.45 47.21
CA PHE A 243 -30.61 -19.35 45.75
C PHE A 243 -31.37 -20.53 45.13
N LEU A 244 -31.14 -21.75 45.60
CA LEU A 244 -31.84 -22.94 45.11
C LEU A 244 -33.33 -22.95 45.49
N GLU A 245 -33.75 -22.27 46.56
CA GLU A 245 -35.16 -22.08 46.92
C GLU A 245 -35.91 -21.15 45.96
N ILE A 246 -35.19 -20.33 45.17
CA ILE A 246 -35.81 -19.40 44.23
C ILE A 246 -36.29 -20.16 43.00
N GLY A 247 -37.58 -20.03 42.69
CA GLY A 247 -38.18 -20.64 41.51
C GLY A 247 -38.14 -22.17 41.55
N ASN A 248 -37.67 -22.80 40.47
CA ASN A 248 -37.57 -24.25 40.32
C ASN A 248 -36.14 -24.78 40.41
N GLY A 249 -35.21 -24.04 41.02
CA GLY A 249 -33.78 -24.36 41.06
C GLY A 249 -33.48 -25.77 41.58
N LYS A 250 -34.08 -26.18 42.70
CA LYS A 250 -33.95 -27.55 43.23
C LYS A 250 -34.45 -28.63 42.28
N GLN A 251 -35.59 -28.42 41.63
CA GLN A 251 -36.18 -29.39 40.69
C GLN A 251 -35.30 -29.57 39.45
N GLN A 252 -34.81 -28.47 38.87
CA GLN A 252 -33.93 -28.51 37.70
C GLN A 252 -32.57 -29.14 38.03
N LEU A 253 -32.03 -28.87 39.21
CA LEU A 253 -30.81 -29.54 39.68
C LEU A 253 -31.02 -31.05 39.84
N GLY A 254 -32.19 -31.49 40.31
CA GLY A 254 -32.58 -32.91 40.35
C GLY A 254 -32.58 -33.54 38.96
N MET A 255 -33.27 -32.93 37.99
CA MET A 255 -33.31 -33.41 36.60
C MET A 255 -31.92 -33.49 35.96
N TYR A 256 -31.05 -32.52 36.25
CA TYR A 256 -29.66 -32.57 35.79
C TYR A 256 -28.91 -33.79 36.37
N ILE A 257 -29.06 -34.05 37.67
CA ILE A 257 -28.40 -35.18 38.34
C ILE A 257 -28.91 -36.51 37.78
N ASP A 258 -30.21 -36.66 37.54
CA ASP A 258 -30.79 -37.87 36.94
C ASP A 258 -30.19 -38.16 35.55
N ASN A 259 -30.17 -37.14 34.68
CA ASN A 259 -29.54 -37.24 33.37
C ASN A 259 -28.03 -37.55 33.47
N LYS A 260 -27.34 -36.97 34.46
CA LYS A 260 -25.92 -37.21 34.68
C LYS A 260 -25.67 -38.65 35.13
N VAL A 261 -26.49 -39.19 36.04
CA VAL A 261 -26.42 -40.58 36.49
C VAL A 261 -26.62 -41.53 35.31
N ALA A 262 -27.63 -41.32 34.48
CA ALA A 262 -27.87 -42.13 33.28
C ALA A 262 -26.63 -42.14 32.37
N SER A 263 -26.04 -40.96 32.10
CA SER A 263 -24.83 -40.86 31.27
C SER A 263 -23.60 -41.56 31.86
N LEU A 264 -23.47 -41.59 33.19
CA LEU A 264 -22.36 -42.27 33.88
C LEU A 264 -22.53 -43.79 33.86
N ILE A 265 -23.77 -44.28 33.97
CA ILE A 265 -24.09 -45.71 33.85
C ILE A 265 -23.80 -46.19 32.42
N GLU A 266 -24.23 -45.45 31.40
CA GLU A 266 -23.93 -45.75 29.99
C GLU A 266 -22.42 -45.78 29.71
N ALA A 267 -21.66 -44.88 30.35
CA ALA A 267 -20.20 -44.84 30.24
C ALA A 267 -19.47 -45.92 31.06
N GLY A 268 -20.18 -46.72 31.87
CA GLY A 268 -19.62 -47.77 32.72
C GLY A 268 -19.00 -47.29 34.04
N ASP A 269 -19.13 -46.01 34.41
CA ASP A 269 -18.66 -45.47 35.69
C ASP A 269 -19.73 -45.59 36.78
N LEU A 270 -19.91 -46.83 37.24
CA LEU A 270 -20.91 -47.17 38.25
C LEU A 270 -20.59 -46.56 39.62
N GLN A 271 -19.31 -46.29 39.92
CA GLN A 271 -18.91 -45.73 41.21
C GLN A 271 -19.26 -44.24 41.30
N ALA A 272 -19.03 -43.46 40.24
CA ALA A 272 -19.46 -42.07 40.20
C ALA A 272 -20.99 -41.96 40.19
N ALA A 273 -21.68 -42.80 39.42
CA ALA A 273 -23.15 -42.84 39.40
C ALA A 273 -23.72 -43.11 40.80
N LYS A 274 -23.16 -44.07 41.54
CA LYS A 274 -23.59 -44.38 42.91
C LYS A 274 -23.47 -43.18 43.85
N ARG A 275 -22.39 -42.39 43.77
CA ARG A 275 -22.22 -41.20 44.60
C ARG A 275 -23.35 -40.18 44.41
N PHE A 276 -23.79 -39.96 43.16
CA PHE A 276 -24.90 -39.06 42.87
C PHE A 276 -26.25 -39.63 43.34
N LEU A 277 -26.46 -40.93 43.17
CA LEU A 277 -27.66 -41.62 43.68
C LEU A 277 -27.76 -41.53 45.20
N ASP A 278 -26.66 -41.78 45.91
CA ASP A 278 -26.59 -41.66 47.37
C ASP A 278 -26.97 -40.23 47.82
N LEU A 279 -26.52 -39.20 47.09
CA LEU A 279 -26.90 -37.81 47.36
C LEU A 279 -28.40 -37.53 47.12
N LEU A 280 -28.99 -38.07 46.05
CA LEU A 280 -30.42 -37.90 45.75
C LEU A 280 -31.33 -38.47 46.86
N VAL A 281 -30.92 -39.58 47.48
CA VAL A 281 -31.65 -40.19 48.62
C VAL A 281 -31.82 -39.19 49.77
N PHE A 282 -30.80 -38.37 50.05
CA PHE A 282 -30.86 -37.35 51.11
C PHE A 282 -31.70 -36.12 50.75
N VAL A 283 -31.92 -35.85 49.46
CA VAL A 283 -32.64 -34.67 48.97
C VAL A 283 -34.15 -34.95 48.80
N GLY A 284 -34.59 -36.19 48.97
CA GLY A 284 -36.02 -36.57 48.96
C GLY A 284 -36.66 -36.57 47.57
N VAL A 285 -35.85 -36.57 46.50
CA VAL A 285 -36.32 -36.72 45.13
C VAL A 285 -36.63 -38.21 44.91
N GLN A 286 -37.93 -38.58 44.87
CA GLN A 286 -38.32 -39.92 44.49
C GLN A 286 -38.03 -40.12 42.99
N GLN A 287 -37.31 -41.19 42.67
CA GLN A 287 -37.05 -41.59 41.29
C GLN A 287 -38.37 -41.74 40.54
N THR A 288 -38.57 -40.96 39.48
CA THR A 288 -39.55 -41.33 38.47
C THR A 288 -38.99 -42.54 37.71
N ALA A 289 -39.63 -43.69 37.91
CA ALA A 289 -39.39 -44.93 37.18
C ALA A 289 -39.55 -44.75 35.67
#